data_AF-A0A1Q7CGV5-F1
#
_entry.id   AF-A0A1Q7CGV5-F1
#
_cell.length_a   1.000
_cell.length_b   1.000
_cell.length_c   1.000
_cell.angle_alpha   90.00
_cell.angle_beta   90.00
_cell.angle_gamma   90.00
#
_symmetry.space_group_name_H-M   'P 1'
#
loop_
_entity.id
_entity.type
_entity.pdbx_description
1 polymer ?
#
loop_
_entity_poly.entity_id
_entity_poly.type
_entity_poly.pdbx_seq_one_letter_code
_entity_poly.pdbx_strand_id
1 'polypeptide(L)'
;MTELPPRNPAVSEKLQILATEHWSLLATRSLIYQESLGRVNMFLAILSGSVIALALIAQADRFGTAFTAIAIFMLAVVFFTGAATIRRLMMLNRDDYHMVVGMNRLRHGYFDLHPELEPYFITSPFDDLSGTLRTLGIEQETAHGMGSFFHGFVTLPGMVGVIVASVGGAIGGLAAVGFGAPAYVAILAGAVAFAATEGLIYRTGRRYFRRFGPSVEARFPTPKG
;
A
#
# COMPACT_ATOMS: atom_id res chain seq x y z
N MET A 1 46.61 18.67 25.15
CA MET A 1 46.38 18.50 23.70
C MET A 1 46.19 17.01 23.49
N THR A 2 44.94 16.54 23.54
CA THR A 2 44.62 15.11 23.44
C THR A 2 44.77 14.73 21.98
N GLU A 3 45.83 14.03 21.62
CA GLU A 3 45.99 13.49 20.26
C GLU A 3 44.80 12.56 19.99
N LEU A 4 43.98 12.92 19.01
CA LEU A 4 42.95 12.04 18.48
C LEU A 4 43.65 10.78 17.95
N PRO A 5 43.19 9.56 18.32
CA PRO A 5 43.78 8.34 17.81
C PRO A 5 43.76 8.37 16.27
N PRO A 6 44.78 7.77 15.61
CA PRO A 6 44.89 7.82 14.16
C PRO A 6 43.63 7.26 13.51
N ARG A 7 42.93 8.10 12.73
CA ARG A 7 41.77 7.67 11.93
C ARG A 7 42.22 6.55 11.01
N ASN A 8 41.69 5.34 11.21
CA ASN A 8 41.92 4.25 10.28
C ASN A 8 41.19 4.57 8.96
N PRO A 9 41.91 4.88 7.86
CA PRO A 9 41.29 5.29 6.60
C PRO A 9 40.36 4.21 6.04
N ALA A 10 40.63 2.92 6.30
CA ALA A 10 39.79 1.81 5.88
C ALA A 10 38.41 1.79 6.57
N VAL A 11 38.30 2.29 7.81
CA VAL A 11 37.00 2.43 8.49
C VAL A 11 36.21 3.59 7.90
N SER A 12 36.88 4.70 7.61
CA SER A 12 36.25 5.86 6.95
C SER A 12 35.72 5.51 5.55
N GLU A 13 36.46 4.73 4.76
CA GLU A 13 36.03 4.28 3.44
C GLU A 13 34.79 3.37 3.52
N LYS A 14 34.79 2.39 4.44
CA LYS A 14 33.62 1.52 4.66
C LYS A 14 32.38 2.31 5.05
N LEU A 15 32.51 3.28 5.96
CA LEU A 15 31.41 4.15 6.37
C LEU A 15 30.86 4.97 5.20
N GLN A 16 31.74 5.47 4.32
CA GLN A 16 31.31 6.20 3.12
C GLN A 16 30.51 5.29 2.18
N ILE A 17 30.99 4.08 1.90
CA ILE A 17 30.29 3.13 1.02
C ILE A 17 28.91 2.78 1.59
N LEU A 18 28.83 2.44 2.88
CA LEU A 18 27.57 2.12 3.55
C LEU A 18 26.61 3.31 3.57
N ALA A 19 27.11 4.52 3.83
CA ALA A 19 26.32 5.74 3.79
C ALA A 19 25.79 6.03 2.38
N THR A 20 26.62 5.90 1.34
CA THR A 20 26.19 6.07 -0.05
C THR A 20 25.09 5.09 -0.43
N GLU A 21 25.21 3.82 -0.05
CA GLU A 21 24.14 2.84 -0.26
C GLU A 21 22.88 3.21 0.53
N HIS A 22 23.00 3.68 1.76
CA HIS A 22 21.84 4.12 2.56
C HIS A 22 21.10 5.29 1.90
N TRP A 23 21.82 6.27 1.37
CA TRP A 23 21.24 7.38 0.61
C TRP A 23 20.58 6.90 -0.69
N SER A 24 21.18 5.92 -1.38
CA SER A 24 20.59 5.27 -2.56
C SER A 24 19.22 4.65 -2.22
N LEU A 25 19.14 3.86 -1.14
CA LEU A 25 17.89 3.24 -0.69
C LEU A 25 16.83 4.28 -0.30
N LEU A 26 17.23 5.35 0.40
CA LEU A 26 16.33 6.46 0.74
C LEU A 26 15.76 7.15 -0.51
N ALA A 27 16.60 7.37 -1.52
CA ALA A 27 16.18 7.96 -2.79
C ALA A 27 15.18 7.04 -3.52
N THR A 28 15.46 5.75 -3.63
CA THR A 28 14.53 4.76 -4.21
C THR A 28 13.20 4.72 -3.45
N ARG A 29 13.25 4.76 -2.11
CA ARG A 29 12.05 4.79 -1.26
C ARG A 29 11.19 6.02 -1.51
N SER A 30 11.80 7.19 -1.69
CA SER A 30 11.09 8.42 -2.06
C SER A 30 10.36 8.26 -3.40
N LEU A 31 11.01 7.66 -4.41
CA LEU A 31 10.38 7.39 -5.71
C LEU A 31 9.19 6.42 -5.61
N ILE A 32 9.26 5.40 -4.74
CA ILE A 32 8.15 4.48 -4.47
C ILE A 32 6.94 5.22 -3.90
N TYR A 33 7.15 6.15 -2.95
CA TYR A 33 6.07 6.99 -2.43
C TYR A 33 5.49 7.92 -3.48
N GLN A 34 6.34 8.56 -4.30
CA GLN A 34 5.89 9.43 -5.38
C GLN A 34 5.05 8.68 -6.42
N GLU A 35 5.46 7.46 -6.80
CA GLU A 35 4.65 6.64 -7.70
C GLU A 35 3.31 6.27 -7.04
N SER A 36 3.33 5.87 -5.77
CA SER A 36 2.11 5.50 -5.03
C SER A 36 1.10 6.65 -5.01
N LEU A 37 1.54 7.84 -4.60
CA LEU A 37 0.70 9.03 -4.57
C LEU A 37 0.23 9.45 -5.97
N GLY A 38 1.11 9.37 -6.97
CA GLY A 38 0.75 9.63 -8.37
C GLY A 38 -0.36 8.73 -8.88
N ARG A 39 -0.30 7.42 -8.58
CA ARG A 39 -1.33 6.44 -8.96
C ARG A 39 -2.68 6.74 -8.28
N VAL A 40 -2.66 7.06 -6.98
CA VAL A 40 -3.89 7.41 -6.25
C VAL A 40 -4.49 8.70 -6.81
N ASN A 41 -3.70 9.74 -7.04
CA ASN A 41 -4.18 11.00 -7.59
C ASN A 41 -4.79 10.83 -8.99
N MET A 42 -4.14 10.05 -9.87
CA MET A 42 -4.69 9.73 -11.19
C MET A 42 -6.04 9.01 -11.08
N PHE A 43 -6.16 8.03 -10.19
CA PHE A 43 -7.42 7.31 -9.96
C PHE A 43 -8.53 8.25 -9.45
N LEU A 44 -8.23 9.07 -8.45
CA LEU A 44 -9.21 10.02 -7.89
C LEU A 44 -9.65 11.06 -8.92
N ALA A 45 -8.75 11.50 -9.80
CA ALA A 45 -9.09 12.40 -10.91
C ALA A 45 -10.04 11.73 -11.91
N ILE A 46 -9.75 10.48 -12.31
CA ILE A 46 -10.60 9.70 -13.23
C ILE A 46 -11.97 9.44 -12.60
N LEU A 47 -12.02 9.04 -11.33
CA LEU A 47 -13.26 8.83 -10.60
C LEU A 47 -14.08 10.13 -10.52
N SER A 48 -13.46 11.24 -10.13
CA SER A 48 -14.14 12.54 -9.99
C SER A 48 -14.68 13.03 -11.33
N GLY A 49 -13.87 12.98 -12.39
CA GLY A 49 -14.29 13.34 -13.74
C GLY A 49 -15.44 12.46 -14.24
N SER A 50 -15.41 11.16 -13.92
CA SER A 50 -16.49 10.24 -14.28
C SER A 50 -17.78 10.58 -13.54
N VAL A 51 -17.73 10.82 -12.23
CA VAL A 51 -18.91 11.21 -11.43
C VAL A 51 -19.52 12.53 -11.93
N ILE A 52 -18.68 13.53 -12.24
CA ILE A 52 -19.12 14.81 -12.80
C ILE A 52 -19.81 14.60 -14.15
N ALA A 53 -19.20 13.83 -15.06
CA ALA A 53 -19.80 13.53 -16.36
C ALA A 53 -21.13 12.79 -16.22
N LEU A 54 -21.22 11.81 -15.32
CA LEU A 54 -22.47 11.11 -15.05
C LEU A 54 -23.55 12.02 -14.47
N ALA A 55 -23.20 12.97 -13.61
CA ALA A 55 -24.15 13.95 -13.10
C ALA A 55 -24.72 14.84 -14.23
N LEU A 56 -23.90 15.23 -15.22
CA LEU A 56 -24.35 15.99 -16.39
C LEU A 56 -25.26 15.16 -17.30
N ILE A 57 -24.90 13.90 -17.55
CA ILE A 57 -25.72 12.98 -18.36
C ILE A 57 -27.06 12.70 -17.67
N ALA A 58 -27.06 12.51 -16.34
CA ALA A 58 -28.28 12.31 -15.56
C ALA A 58 -29.25 13.49 -15.69
N GLN A 59 -28.75 14.73 -15.72
CA GLN A 59 -29.57 15.92 -15.93
C GLN A 59 -30.20 15.96 -17.33
N ALA A 60 -29.48 15.50 -18.35
CA ALA A 60 -29.97 15.47 -19.73
C ALA A 60 -30.99 14.34 -19.98
N ASP A 61 -30.71 13.12 -19.53
CA ASP A 61 -31.50 11.91 -19.81
C ASP A 61 -32.56 11.61 -18.73
N ARG A 62 -32.57 12.36 -17.62
CA ARG A 62 -33.46 12.15 -16.45
C ARG A 62 -33.44 10.72 -15.91
N PHE A 63 -32.24 10.15 -15.80
CA PHE A 63 -32.01 8.77 -15.32
C PHE A 63 -32.68 7.68 -16.19
N GLY A 64 -32.79 7.91 -17.49
CA GLY A 64 -33.30 6.93 -18.43
C GLY A 64 -32.36 5.74 -18.70
N THR A 65 -32.75 4.93 -19.69
CA THR A 65 -31.99 3.73 -20.08
C THR A 65 -30.61 4.08 -20.63
N ALA A 66 -30.48 5.20 -21.34
CA ALA A 66 -29.21 5.65 -21.89
C ALA A 66 -28.24 6.04 -20.77
N PHE A 67 -28.71 6.75 -19.74
CA PHE A 67 -27.93 7.03 -18.53
C PHE A 67 -27.41 5.73 -17.90
N THR A 68 -28.26 4.73 -17.71
CA THR A 68 -27.85 3.47 -17.05
C THR A 68 -26.74 2.75 -17.83
N ALA A 69 -26.87 2.66 -19.15
CA ALA A 69 -25.85 2.02 -20.00
C ALA A 69 -24.51 2.77 -19.95
N ILE A 70 -24.55 4.10 -20.08
CA ILE A 70 -23.34 4.94 -20.04
C ILE A 70 -22.69 4.91 -18.65
N ALA A 71 -23.51 4.97 -17.59
CA ALA A 71 -23.04 4.87 -16.21
C ALA A 71 -22.32 3.57 -15.92
N ILE A 72 -22.89 2.42 -16.33
CA ILE A 72 -22.24 1.12 -16.15
C ILE A 72 -20.91 1.09 -16.90
N PHE A 73 -20.85 1.56 -18.15
CA PHE A 73 -19.61 1.59 -18.92
C PHE A 73 -18.54 2.46 -18.26
N MET A 74 -18.87 3.70 -17.89
CA MET A 74 -17.91 4.61 -17.25
C MET A 74 -17.44 4.08 -15.89
N LEU A 75 -18.36 3.60 -15.06
CA LEU A 75 -18.01 3.02 -13.75
C LEU A 75 -17.17 1.76 -13.92
N ALA A 76 -17.36 0.95 -14.97
CA ALA A 76 -16.50 -0.20 -15.25
C ALA A 76 -15.05 0.22 -15.57
N VAL A 77 -14.86 1.32 -16.31
CA VAL A 77 -13.52 1.90 -16.55
C VAL A 77 -12.88 2.41 -15.27
N VAL A 78 -13.65 3.09 -14.41
CA VAL A 78 -13.20 3.55 -13.09
C VAL A 78 -12.82 2.35 -12.21
N PHE A 79 -13.67 1.32 -12.18
CA PHE A 79 -13.45 0.10 -11.40
C PHE A 79 -12.16 -0.61 -11.83
N PHE A 80 -11.97 -0.79 -13.14
CA PHE A 80 -10.76 -1.39 -13.70
C PHE A 80 -9.51 -0.60 -13.31
N THR A 81 -9.56 0.72 -13.48
CA THR A 81 -8.45 1.62 -13.13
C THR A 81 -8.12 1.53 -11.63
N GLY A 82 -9.14 1.54 -10.78
CA GLY A 82 -8.97 1.39 -9.34
C GLY A 82 -8.38 0.03 -8.93
N ALA A 83 -8.83 -1.06 -9.54
CA ALA A 83 -8.27 -2.39 -9.32
C ALA A 83 -6.79 -2.47 -9.75
N ALA A 84 -6.43 -1.84 -10.88
CA ALA A 84 -5.04 -1.74 -11.33
C ALA A 84 -4.19 -0.91 -10.35
N THR A 85 -4.72 0.20 -9.85
CA THR A 85 -4.07 1.03 -8.82
C THR A 85 -3.80 0.24 -7.55
N ILE A 86 -4.79 -0.46 -6.99
CA ILE A 86 -4.62 -1.30 -5.80
C ILE A 86 -3.50 -2.32 -6.03
N ARG A 87 -3.51 -3.03 -7.17
CA ARG A 87 -2.49 -4.02 -7.50
C ARG A 87 -1.09 -3.41 -7.55
N ARG A 88 -0.93 -2.21 -8.12
CA ARG A 88 0.38 -1.54 -8.15
C ARG A 88 0.81 -1.08 -6.76
N LEU A 89 -0.09 -0.53 -5.95
CA LEU A 89 0.21 -0.15 -4.57
C LEU A 89 0.67 -1.36 -3.74
N MET A 90 0.09 -2.54 -3.96
CA MET A 90 0.56 -3.77 -3.31
C MET A 90 2.00 -4.16 -3.70
N MET A 91 2.36 -3.98 -4.97
CA MET A 91 3.74 -4.20 -5.43
C MET A 91 4.70 -3.18 -4.83
N LEU A 92 4.31 -1.91 -4.83
CA LEU A 92 5.11 -0.81 -4.27
C LEU A 92 5.34 -0.97 -2.75
N ASN A 93 4.33 -1.42 -2.00
CA ASN A 93 4.50 -1.74 -0.58
C ASN A 93 5.48 -2.88 -0.34
N ARG A 94 5.54 -3.86 -1.26
CA ARG A 94 6.54 -4.93 -1.20
C ARG A 94 7.93 -4.39 -1.51
N ASP A 95 8.06 -3.55 -2.52
CA ASP A 95 9.33 -2.91 -2.86
C ASP A 95 9.83 -2.04 -1.69
N ASP A 96 8.93 -1.28 -1.04
CA ASP A 96 9.22 -0.50 0.17
C ASP A 96 9.75 -1.38 1.31
N TYR A 97 9.10 -2.52 1.55
CA TYR A 97 9.56 -3.49 2.54
C TYR A 97 11.01 -3.94 2.26
N HIS A 98 11.35 -4.24 1.01
CA HIS A 98 12.71 -4.63 0.63
C HIS A 98 13.73 -3.51 0.88
N MET A 99 13.37 -2.25 0.63
CA MET A 99 14.23 -1.11 0.95
C MET A 99 14.51 -1.03 2.45
N VAL A 100 13.49 -1.20 3.29
CA VAL A 100 13.65 -1.16 4.76
C VAL A 100 14.51 -2.30 5.28
N VAL A 101 14.37 -3.52 4.74
CA VAL A 101 15.27 -4.64 5.09
C VAL A 101 16.73 -4.27 4.77
N GLY A 102 16.99 -3.71 3.59
CA GLY A 102 18.33 -3.23 3.21
C GLY A 102 18.85 -2.17 4.19
N MET A 103 18.02 -1.20 4.55
CA MET A 103 18.38 -0.16 5.50
C MET A 103 18.69 -0.71 6.90
N ASN A 104 17.95 -1.71 7.38
CA ASN A 104 18.22 -2.37 8.67
C ASN A 104 19.56 -3.13 8.62
N ARG A 105 19.89 -3.81 7.51
CA ARG A 105 21.21 -4.46 7.32
C ARG A 105 22.37 -3.46 7.37
N LEU A 106 22.24 -2.34 6.68
CA LEU A 106 23.26 -1.29 6.71
C LEU A 106 23.42 -0.73 8.14
N ARG A 107 22.31 -0.61 8.88
CA ARG A 107 22.33 -0.19 10.28
C ARG A 107 23.05 -1.18 11.18
N HIS A 108 22.87 -2.49 10.97
CA HIS A 108 23.68 -3.50 11.63
C HIS A 108 25.18 -3.29 11.37
N GLY A 109 25.55 -3.05 10.10
CA GLY A 109 26.93 -2.75 9.73
C GLY A 109 27.50 -1.48 10.37
N TYR A 110 26.67 -0.48 10.69
CA TYR A 110 27.12 0.68 11.47
C TYR A 110 27.45 0.31 12.92
N PHE A 111 26.69 -0.58 13.54
CA PHE A 111 26.95 -1.04 14.91
C PHE A 111 28.12 -2.02 14.99
N ASP A 112 28.40 -2.80 13.95
CA ASP A 112 29.62 -3.61 13.86
C ASP A 112 30.88 -2.74 13.90
N LEU A 113 30.81 -1.51 13.38
CA LEU A 113 31.92 -0.54 13.37
C LEU A 113 31.94 0.34 14.62
N HIS A 114 30.77 0.76 15.10
CA HIS A 114 30.58 1.75 16.15
C HIS A 114 29.42 1.36 17.09
N PRO A 115 29.61 0.37 17.97
CA PRO A 115 28.57 -0.12 18.88
C PRO A 115 28.10 0.95 19.89
N GLU A 116 28.96 1.92 20.21
CA GLU A 116 28.63 3.05 21.10
C GLU A 116 27.48 3.92 20.58
N LEU A 117 27.13 3.78 19.29
CA LEU A 117 26.06 4.55 18.67
C LEU A 117 24.67 3.96 18.88
N GLU A 118 24.55 2.73 19.37
CA GLU A 118 23.27 2.02 19.55
C GLU A 118 22.20 2.87 20.27
N PRO A 119 22.49 3.58 21.40
CA PRO A 119 21.48 4.34 22.13
C PRO A 119 20.87 5.52 21.36
N TYR A 120 21.50 5.94 20.26
CA TYR A 120 21.05 7.08 19.46
C TYR A 120 20.09 6.71 18.32
N PHE A 121 19.94 5.42 18.01
CA PHE A 121 19.11 4.96 16.91
C PHE A 121 17.76 4.42 17.41
N ILE A 122 16.68 4.93 16.83
CA ILE A 122 15.30 4.51 17.17
C ILE A 122 14.77 3.36 16.30
N THR A 123 15.40 3.10 15.16
CA THR A 123 14.98 2.11 14.15
C THR A 123 15.73 0.80 14.33
N SER A 124 15.12 -0.32 13.96
CA SER A 124 15.71 -1.64 14.24
C SER A 124 16.99 -1.88 13.42
N PRO A 125 18.03 -2.48 14.01
CA PRO A 125 19.19 -3.00 13.26
C PRO A 125 18.95 -4.41 12.71
N PHE A 126 17.83 -5.06 13.04
CA PHE A 126 17.57 -6.44 12.63
C PHE A 126 16.80 -6.49 11.32
N ASP A 127 17.20 -7.40 10.43
CA ASP A 127 16.68 -7.50 9.06
C ASP A 127 15.60 -8.59 8.89
N ASP A 128 15.19 -9.18 10.01
CA ASP A 128 14.07 -10.11 10.07
C ASP A 128 12.71 -9.40 10.01
N LEU A 129 11.64 -10.19 9.96
CA LEU A 129 10.28 -9.65 9.88
C LEU A 129 9.95 -8.73 11.06
N SER A 130 10.34 -9.11 12.29
CA SER A 130 10.06 -8.31 13.49
C SER A 130 10.77 -6.96 13.44
N GLY A 131 12.07 -6.94 13.14
CA GLY A 131 12.85 -5.73 13.03
C GLY A 131 12.37 -4.82 11.91
N THR A 132 12.00 -5.39 10.77
CA THR A 132 11.50 -4.62 9.62
C THR A 132 10.13 -3.99 9.91
N LEU A 133 9.21 -4.75 10.50
CA LEU A 133 7.90 -4.23 10.91
C LEU A 133 8.03 -3.11 11.95
N ARG A 134 8.95 -3.25 12.92
CA ARG A 134 9.27 -2.19 13.88
C ARG A 134 9.76 -0.92 13.18
N THR A 135 10.67 -1.04 12.21
CA THR A 135 11.16 0.13 11.44
C THR A 135 10.03 0.77 10.61
N LEU A 136 9.08 -0.02 10.12
CA LEU A 136 7.87 0.48 9.43
C LEU A 136 6.81 1.07 10.38
N GLY A 137 7.01 1.01 11.70
CA GLY A 137 6.02 1.45 12.69
C GLY A 137 4.79 0.54 12.77
N ILE A 138 4.89 -0.71 12.28
CA ILE A 138 3.83 -1.71 12.35
C ILE A 138 4.07 -2.54 13.61
N GLU A 139 3.24 -2.32 14.64
CA GLU A 139 3.31 -3.10 15.89
C GLU A 139 3.01 -4.59 15.63
N GLN A 140 3.83 -5.46 16.21
CA GLN A 140 3.74 -6.91 16.00
C GLN A 140 2.46 -7.51 16.62
N GLU A 141 1.90 -6.84 17.64
CA GLU A 141 0.63 -7.21 18.28
C GLU A 141 -0.59 -6.92 17.37
N THR A 142 -0.57 -5.85 16.59
CA THR A 142 -1.61 -5.56 15.57
C THR A 142 -1.51 -6.51 14.37
N ALA A 143 -0.36 -7.14 14.14
CA ALA A 143 -0.16 -8.11 13.05
C ALA A 143 -0.83 -9.48 13.30
N HIS A 144 -1.19 -9.83 14.55
CA HIS A 144 -1.68 -11.17 14.94
C HIS A 144 -3.13 -11.21 15.47
N GLY A 145 -3.98 -10.22 15.16
CA GLY A 145 -5.38 -10.19 15.63
C GLY A 145 -6.37 -9.41 14.76
N MET A 146 -7.57 -9.10 15.30
CA MET A 146 -8.58 -8.25 14.65
C MET A 146 -8.05 -6.87 14.24
N GLY A 147 -6.96 -6.40 14.87
CA GLY A 147 -6.21 -5.21 14.47
C GLY A 147 -5.67 -5.26 13.04
N SER A 148 -5.32 -6.45 12.52
CA SER A 148 -4.87 -6.64 11.13
C SER A 148 -5.98 -6.38 10.11
N PHE A 149 -7.24 -6.60 10.49
CA PHE A 149 -8.40 -6.39 9.61
C PHE A 149 -8.70 -4.91 9.43
N PHE A 150 -8.75 -4.15 10.53
CA PHE A 150 -8.93 -2.69 10.50
C PHE A 150 -7.69 -1.94 9.99
N HIS A 151 -6.49 -2.40 10.32
CA HIS A 151 -5.26 -1.82 9.79
C HIS A 151 -5.20 -1.93 8.26
N GLY A 152 -5.71 -3.02 7.69
CA GLY A 152 -5.86 -3.18 6.24
C GLY A 152 -6.63 -2.01 5.60
N PHE A 153 -7.72 -1.55 6.22
CA PHE A 153 -8.54 -0.44 5.73
C PHE A 153 -7.90 0.94 5.88
N VAL A 154 -7.00 1.11 6.86
CA VAL A 154 -6.30 2.38 7.07
C VAL A 154 -5.05 2.48 6.19
N THR A 155 -4.60 1.38 5.59
CA THR A 155 -3.53 1.44 4.58
C THR A 155 -4.00 2.09 3.29
N LEU A 156 -3.08 2.74 2.58
CA LEU A 156 -3.35 3.38 1.29
C LEU A 156 -4.05 2.45 0.27
N PRO A 157 -3.61 1.18 0.03
CA PRO A 157 -4.34 0.25 -0.84
C PRO A 157 -5.73 -0.12 -0.31
N GLY A 158 -5.92 -0.20 1.00
CA GLY A 158 -7.20 -0.53 1.61
C GLY A 158 -8.23 0.58 1.46
N MET A 159 -7.85 1.83 1.72
CA MET A 159 -8.73 2.98 1.49
C MET A 159 -9.16 3.07 0.02
N VAL A 160 -8.22 2.88 -0.92
CA VAL A 160 -8.56 2.81 -2.35
C VAL A 160 -9.47 1.61 -2.64
N GLY A 161 -9.25 0.48 -1.96
CA GLY A 161 -10.11 -0.70 -1.97
C GLY A 161 -11.58 -0.37 -1.71
N VAL A 162 -11.86 0.35 -0.62
CA VAL A 162 -13.23 0.76 -0.24
C VAL A 162 -13.88 1.63 -1.30
N ILE A 163 -13.11 2.55 -1.89
CA ILE A 163 -13.61 3.41 -2.98
C ILE A 163 -13.95 2.56 -4.21
N VAL A 164 -13.10 1.62 -4.60
CA VAL A 164 -13.33 0.70 -5.72
C VAL A 164 -14.51 -0.22 -5.46
N ALA A 165 -14.65 -0.74 -4.25
CA ALA A 165 -15.79 -1.54 -3.85
C ALA A 165 -17.09 -0.74 -3.90
N SER A 166 -17.07 0.54 -3.52
CA SER A 166 -18.22 1.45 -3.65
C SER A 166 -18.63 1.63 -5.11
N VAL A 167 -17.65 1.76 -6.02
CA VAL A 167 -17.90 1.76 -7.47
C VAL A 167 -18.51 0.42 -7.93
N GLY A 168 -18.01 -0.71 -7.44
CA GLY A 168 -18.59 -2.04 -7.70
C GLY A 168 -20.04 -2.15 -7.22
N GLY A 169 -20.35 -1.60 -6.05
CA GLY A 169 -21.70 -1.50 -5.51
C GLY A 169 -22.62 -0.65 -6.40
N ALA A 170 -22.14 0.51 -6.86
CA ALA A 170 -22.89 1.35 -7.79
C ALA A 170 -23.21 0.63 -9.11
N ILE A 171 -22.25 -0.12 -9.68
CA ILE A 171 -22.47 -0.95 -10.87
C ILE A 171 -23.55 -2.01 -10.60
N GLY A 172 -23.47 -2.72 -9.47
CA GLY A 172 -24.46 -3.75 -9.11
C GLY A 172 -25.87 -3.18 -8.94
N GLY A 173 -26.00 -2.03 -8.29
CA GLY A 173 -27.28 -1.33 -8.14
C GLY A 173 -27.85 -0.84 -9.47
N LEU A 174 -27.02 -0.23 -10.32
CA LEU A 174 -27.44 0.23 -11.65
C LEU A 174 -27.84 -0.93 -12.56
N ALA A 175 -27.13 -2.06 -12.50
CA ALA A 175 -27.50 -3.25 -13.25
C ALA A 175 -28.90 -3.75 -12.85
N ALA A 176 -29.19 -3.81 -11.55
CA ALA A 176 -30.52 -4.21 -11.06
C ALA A 176 -31.63 -3.25 -11.53
N VAL A 177 -31.39 -1.93 -11.48
CA VAL A 177 -32.32 -0.93 -12.03
C VAL A 177 -32.52 -1.13 -13.54
N GLY A 178 -31.44 -1.41 -14.28
CA GLY A 178 -31.50 -1.67 -15.73
C GLY A 178 -32.35 -2.89 -16.11
N PHE A 179 -32.46 -3.88 -15.22
CA PHE A 179 -33.36 -5.03 -15.38
C PHE A 179 -34.78 -4.78 -14.85
N GLY A 180 -35.13 -3.53 -14.49
CA GLY A 180 -36.45 -3.18 -13.97
C GLY A 180 -36.70 -3.63 -12.54
N ALA A 181 -35.65 -3.93 -11.77
CA ALA A 181 -35.81 -4.34 -10.39
C ALA A 181 -36.30 -3.16 -9.51
N PRO A 182 -37.14 -3.43 -8.50
CA PRO A 182 -37.58 -2.40 -7.58
C PRO A 182 -36.43 -1.89 -6.69
N ALA A 183 -36.59 -0.69 -6.12
CA ALA A 183 -35.52 0.01 -5.42
C ALA A 183 -34.82 -0.81 -4.32
N TYR A 184 -35.57 -1.61 -3.54
CA TYR A 184 -34.99 -2.45 -2.50
C TYR A 184 -34.08 -3.56 -3.05
N VAL A 185 -34.40 -4.11 -4.24
CA VAL A 185 -33.54 -5.09 -4.92
C VAL A 185 -32.27 -4.41 -5.44
N ALA A 186 -32.39 -3.19 -5.97
CA ALA A 186 -31.22 -2.44 -6.42
C ALA A 186 -30.25 -2.09 -5.27
N ILE A 187 -30.79 -1.67 -4.12
CA ILE A 187 -30.00 -1.42 -2.92
C ILE A 187 -29.30 -2.71 -2.45
N LEU A 188 -30.04 -3.81 -2.39
CA LEU A 188 -29.49 -5.10 -1.99
C LEU A 188 -28.40 -5.58 -2.96
N ALA A 189 -28.64 -5.47 -4.27
CA ALA A 189 -27.67 -5.81 -5.30
C ALA A 189 -26.39 -4.98 -5.18
N GLY A 190 -26.51 -3.68 -4.93
CA GLY A 190 -25.38 -2.80 -4.69
C GLY A 190 -24.61 -3.15 -3.41
N ALA A 191 -25.30 -3.42 -2.31
CA ALA A 191 -24.67 -3.83 -1.06
C ALA A 191 -23.92 -5.17 -1.20
N VAL A 192 -24.51 -6.15 -1.90
CA VAL A 192 -23.89 -7.45 -2.19
C VAL A 192 -22.68 -7.27 -3.10
N ALA A 193 -22.78 -6.46 -4.16
CA ALA A 193 -21.66 -6.21 -5.08
C ALA A 193 -20.51 -5.46 -4.38
N PHE A 194 -20.81 -4.51 -3.49
CA PHE A 194 -19.83 -3.86 -2.63
C PHE A 194 -19.11 -4.89 -1.76
N ALA A 195 -19.85 -5.67 -0.98
CA ALA A 195 -19.28 -6.66 -0.07
C ALA A 195 -18.48 -7.75 -0.80
N ALA A 196 -18.96 -8.19 -1.97
CA ALA A 196 -18.25 -9.14 -2.82
C ALA A 196 -16.94 -8.56 -3.37
N THR A 197 -16.96 -7.30 -3.80
CA THR A 197 -15.75 -6.61 -4.29
C THR A 197 -14.73 -6.45 -3.16
N GLU A 198 -15.16 -5.96 -1.99
CA GLU A 198 -14.29 -5.85 -0.81
C GLU A 198 -13.71 -7.21 -0.43
N GLY A 199 -14.55 -8.24 -0.34
CA GLY A 199 -14.11 -9.59 -0.04
C GLY A 199 -13.09 -10.12 -1.06
N LEU A 200 -13.25 -9.81 -2.35
CA LEU A 200 -12.33 -10.19 -3.41
C LEU A 200 -11.00 -9.43 -3.30
N ILE A 201 -11.03 -8.13 -3.07
CA ILE A 201 -9.83 -7.29 -2.88
C ILE A 201 -9.06 -7.79 -1.65
N TYR A 202 -9.73 -7.96 -0.52
CA TYR A 202 -9.14 -8.48 0.71
C TYR A 202 -8.54 -9.88 0.54
N ARG A 203 -9.27 -10.80 -0.09
CA ARG A 203 -8.81 -12.18 -0.34
C ARG A 203 -7.61 -12.19 -1.28
N THR A 204 -7.62 -11.38 -2.33
CA THR A 204 -6.51 -11.27 -3.28
C THR A 204 -5.30 -10.64 -2.60
N GLY A 205 -5.52 -9.62 -1.77
CA GLY A 205 -4.48 -8.98 -0.98
C GLY A 205 -3.81 -9.95 0.00
N ARG A 206 -4.60 -10.72 0.75
CA ARG A 206 -4.09 -11.79 1.62
C ARG A 206 -3.33 -12.86 0.86
N ARG A 207 -3.84 -13.32 -0.29
CA ARG A 207 -3.15 -14.32 -1.12
C ARG A 207 -1.83 -13.79 -1.66
N TYR A 208 -1.79 -12.54 -2.08
CA TYR A 208 -0.58 -11.88 -2.54
C TYR A 208 0.44 -11.80 -1.40
N PHE A 209 0.04 -11.37 -0.20
CA PHE A 209 0.91 -11.36 0.97
C PHE A 209 1.38 -12.76 1.40
N ARG A 210 0.55 -13.81 1.28
CA ARG A 210 0.98 -15.17 1.60
C ARG A 210 1.96 -15.76 0.58
N ARG A 211 1.80 -15.41 -0.70
CA ARG A 211 2.58 -15.99 -1.80
C ARG A 211 3.86 -15.22 -2.11
N PHE A 212 3.79 -13.89 -1.98
CA PHE A 212 4.85 -12.94 -2.29
C PHE A 212 5.17 -12.07 -1.08
N GLY A 213 4.86 -12.57 0.11
CA GLY A 213 5.16 -11.91 1.36
C GLY A 213 6.63 -11.62 1.54
N PRO A 214 6.99 -10.97 2.65
CA PRO A 214 8.37 -10.63 2.96
C PRO A 214 9.25 -11.87 3.11
N SER A 215 9.76 -12.39 1.98
CA SER A 215 10.72 -13.48 1.91
C SER A 215 12.07 -12.86 1.59
N VAL A 216 12.66 -12.19 2.58
CA VAL A 216 14.09 -11.91 2.57
C VAL A 216 14.70 -12.83 3.61
N GLU A 217 15.66 -13.64 3.19
CA GLU A 217 16.45 -14.46 4.11
C GLU A 217 17.17 -13.52 5.09
N ALA A 218 16.78 -13.57 6.36
CA ALA A 218 17.35 -12.73 7.41
C ALA A 218 18.83 -13.10 7.62
N ARG A 219 19.72 -12.11 7.53
CA ARG A 219 21.16 -12.28 7.78
C ARG A 219 21.54 -11.87 9.19
N PHE A 220 20.81 -10.91 9.76
CA PHE A 220 21.01 -10.36 11.08
C PHE A 220 19.67 -10.40 11.84
N PRO A 221 19.21 -11.59 12.23
CA PRO A 221 17.92 -11.76 12.89
C PRO A 221 17.94 -11.23 14.33
N THR A 222 16.77 -10.89 14.85
CA THR A 222 16.60 -10.51 16.26
C THR A 222 17.03 -11.69 17.15
N PRO A 223 17.84 -11.48 18.21
CA PRO A 223 18.22 -12.53 19.14
C PRO A 223 16.99 -13.22 19.74
N LYS A 224 16.98 -14.56 19.74
CA LYS A 224 15.96 -15.34 20.46
C LYS A 224 16.34 -15.30 21.94
N GLY A 225 15.56 -14.56 22.73
CA GLY A 225 15.64 -14.58 24.19
C GLY A 225 15.27 -15.94 24.78
#